data_AF-A0A9E2Y3V0-F1
#
_entry.id   AF-A0A9E2Y3V0-F1
#
_cell.length_a   1.000
_cell.length_b   1.000
_cell.length_c   1.000
_cell.angle_alpha   90.00
_cell.angle_beta   90.00
_cell.angle_gamma   90.00
#
_symmetry.space_group_name_H-M   'P 1'
#
loop_
_entity.id
_entity.type
_entity.pdbx_description
1 polymer ?
#
loop_
_entity_poly.entity_id
_entity_poly.type
_entity_poly.pdbx_seq_one_letter_code
_entity_poly.pdbx_strand_id
1 'polypeptide(L)'
;KIARRLGNALVAPVVAYVPEGALAPPTGHMRFPGTITVPEDAFDKVLEYAARSFKLAGFRDIVFLGDHGSYQKDEKAVADRLNKEWAAQPVRVHGVEEYYRASESEFGRILTSKGYREEEVGTHAGLADTSLTLAVDPHLVRTDRLQPGDGANGDPRRSSAELGQLGVDLIVTRTVDAIRKSTSHP
;
A
#
# COMPACT_ATOMS: atom_id res chain seq x y z
N LYS A 1 -13.11 -0.88 0.01
CA LYS A 1 -13.68 -1.93 -0.88
C LYS A 1 -13.39 -3.36 -0.37
N ILE A 2 -12.14 -3.66 0.01
CA ILE A 2 -11.69 -4.96 0.56
C ILE A 2 -12.54 -5.43 1.75
N ALA A 3 -12.64 -4.64 2.82
CA ALA A 3 -13.39 -5.02 4.02
C ALA A 3 -14.86 -5.39 3.75
N ARG A 4 -15.53 -4.64 2.86
CA ARG A 4 -16.90 -4.95 2.40
C ARG A 4 -16.99 -6.29 1.66
N ARG A 5 -15.98 -6.66 0.85
CA ARG A 5 -15.94 -7.96 0.16
C ARG A 5 -15.59 -9.13 1.08
N LEU A 6 -14.79 -8.89 2.12
CA LEU A 6 -14.53 -9.89 3.16
C LEU A 6 -15.79 -10.17 3.99
N GLY A 7 -16.59 -9.12 4.27
CA GLY A 7 -17.88 -9.23 4.97
C GLY A 7 -17.77 -9.36 6.50
N ASN A 8 -16.56 -9.54 7.02
CA ASN A 8 -16.26 -9.73 8.44
C ASN A 8 -15.06 -8.89 8.92
N ALA A 9 -14.70 -7.85 8.18
CA ALA A 9 -13.54 -7.01 8.48
C ALA A 9 -13.95 -5.55 8.74
N LEU A 10 -13.23 -4.90 9.65
CA LEU A 10 -13.30 -3.46 9.89
C LEU A 10 -12.00 -2.80 9.40
N VAL A 11 -12.07 -1.52 9.05
CA VAL A 11 -10.90 -0.73 8.65
C VAL A 11 -10.51 0.16 9.82
N ALA A 12 -9.31 -0.05 10.35
CA ALA A 12 -8.70 0.81 11.36
C ALA A 12 -8.33 2.18 10.76
N PRO A 13 -8.08 3.22 11.60
CA PRO A 13 -7.52 4.48 11.12
C PRO A 13 -6.23 4.27 10.30
N VAL A 14 -6.09 5.01 9.21
CA VAL A 14 -4.92 4.94 8.32
C VAL A 14 -3.70 5.56 9.01
N VAL A 15 -2.55 4.89 8.93
CA VAL A 15 -1.26 5.45 9.36
C VAL A 15 -0.72 6.32 8.22
N ALA A 16 -0.77 7.64 8.42
CA ALA A 16 -0.45 8.59 7.35
C ALA A 16 1.04 8.99 7.25
N TYR A 17 1.84 8.70 8.29
CA TYR A 17 3.26 9.03 8.32
C TYR A 17 4.08 7.74 8.41
N VAL A 18 4.98 7.57 7.45
CA VAL A 18 5.73 6.34 7.20
C VAL A 18 7.19 6.65 6.86
N PRO A 19 8.08 5.64 6.80
CA PRO A 19 9.46 5.84 6.36
C PRO A 19 9.54 6.20 4.87
N GLU A 20 10.01 7.42 4.58
CA GLU A 20 10.09 8.00 3.22
C GLU A 20 11.52 8.37 2.80
N GLY A 21 12.51 8.10 3.65
CA GLY A 21 13.92 8.41 3.45
C GLY A 21 14.55 9.13 4.64
N ALA A 22 15.86 9.38 4.54
CA ALA A 22 16.66 10.05 5.57
C ALA A 22 16.53 11.57 5.50
N LEU A 23 16.72 12.25 6.63
CA LEU A 23 16.68 13.71 6.74
C LEU A 23 18.01 14.37 6.33
N ALA A 24 19.14 13.75 6.66
CA ALA A 24 20.47 14.34 6.48
C ALA A 24 21.56 13.29 6.13
N PRO A 25 22.11 13.28 4.91
CA PRO A 25 21.59 14.01 3.73
C PRO A 25 20.20 13.46 3.32
N PRO A 26 19.38 14.25 2.62
CA PRO A 26 18.05 13.80 2.19
C PRO A 26 18.14 12.64 1.19
N THR A 27 17.39 11.57 1.44
CA THR A 27 17.28 10.41 0.54
C THR A 27 15.82 10.07 0.24
N GLY A 28 15.57 9.18 -0.73
CA GLY A 28 14.21 8.77 -1.08
C GLY A 28 13.31 9.95 -1.48
N HIS A 29 12.11 10.00 -0.95
CA HIS A 29 11.13 11.06 -1.18
C HIS A 29 11.43 12.33 -0.36
N MET A 30 12.33 12.26 0.64
CA MET A 30 12.81 13.44 1.37
C MET A 30 13.67 14.39 0.53
N ARG A 31 14.01 14.02 -0.72
CA ARG A 31 14.62 14.95 -1.69
C ARG A 31 13.64 15.98 -2.25
N PHE A 32 12.33 15.79 -2.03
CA PHE A 32 11.27 16.63 -2.56
C PHE A 32 10.51 17.34 -1.44
N PRO A 33 10.17 18.64 -1.59
CA PRO A 33 9.42 19.38 -0.59
C PRO A 33 7.98 18.86 -0.48
N GLY A 34 7.49 18.70 0.75
CA GLY A 34 6.13 18.25 1.06
C GLY A 34 6.06 16.84 1.67
N THR A 35 7.06 15.99 1.40
CA THR A 35 7.19 14.68 2.03
C THR A 35 7.49 14.81 3.52
N ILE A 36 6.82 14.01 4.35
CA ILE A 36 7.08 13.89 5.79
C ILE A 36 7.48 12.44 6.06
N THR A 37 8.69 12.23 6.60
CA THR A 37 9.21 10.91 6.98
C THR A 37 9.15 10.72 8.49
N VAL A 38 8.99 9.47 8.92
CA VAL A 38 9.27 9.04 10.30
C VAL A 38 10.37 7.97 10.31
N PRO A 39 11.16 7.87 11.39
CA PRO A 39 12.09 6.75 11.57
C PRO A 39 11.40 5.38 11.51
N GLU A 40 12.08 4.36 10.96
CA GLU A 40 11.56 2.99 10.86
C GLU A 40 11.14 2.44 12.24
N ASP A 41 11.92 2.69 13.29
CA ASP A 41 11.61 2.22 14.65
C ASP A 41 10.35 2.88 15.24
N ALA A 42 10.10 4.15 14.94
CA ALA A 42 8.88 4.83 15.35
C ALA A 42 7.66 4.27 14.61
N PHE A 43 7.77 4.03 13.30
CA PHE A 43 6.72 3.40 12.49
C PHE A 43 6.40 1.99 12.99
N ASP A 44 7.42 1.16 13.21
CA ASP A 44 7.28 -0.19 13.79
C ASP A 44 6.56 -0.18 15.12
N LYS A 45 6.87 0.80 15.99
CA LYS A 45 6.20 0.95 17.28
C LYS A 45 4.74 1.33 17.13
N VAL A 46 4.40 2.19 16.18
CA VAL A 46 2.99 2.52 15.89
C VAL A 46 2.23 1.26 15.47
N LEU A 47 2.76 0.49 14.51
CA LEU A 47 2.13 -0.77 14.06
C LEU A 47 1.99 -1.79 15.20
N GLU A 48 3.06 -1.98 15.97
CA GLU A 48 3.09 -2.89 17.10
C GLU A 48 2.01 -2.56 18.12
N TYR A 49 1.94 -1.31 18.57
CA TYR A 49 1.01 -0.92 19.63
C TYR A 49 -0.43 -0.78 19.12
N ALA A 50 -0.64 -0.50 17.84
CA ALA A 50 -1.95 -0.63 17.21
C ALA A 50 -2.43 -2.09 17.26
N ALA A 51 -1.60 -3.05 16.82
CA ALA A 51 -1.94 -4.46 16.86
C ALA A 51 -2.18 -4.98 18.29
N ARG A 52 -1.34 -4.58 19.25
CA ARG A 52 -1.56 -4.90 20.68
C ARG A 52 -2.90 -4.37 21.20
N SER A 53 -3.28 -3.15 20.78
CA SER A 53 -4.57 -2.55 21.15
C SER A 53 -5.76 -3.32 20.56
N PHE A 54 -5.68 -3.73 19.29
CA PHE A 54 -6.72 -4.55 18.67
C PHE A 54 -6.81 -5.94 19.30
N LYS A 55 -5.67 -6.56 19.60
CA LYS A 55 -5.64 -7.80 20.37
C LYS A 55 -6.33 -7.65 21.73
N LEU A 56 -6.05 -6.57 22.47
CA LEU A 56 -6.71 -6.28 23.74
C LEU A 56 -8.23 -6.12 23.56
N ALA A 57 -8.66 -5.50 22.46
CA ALA A 57 -10.08 -5.34 22.10
C ALA A 57 -10.74 -6.64 21.58
N GLY A 58 -10.01 -7.75 21.51
CA GLY A 58 -10.53 -9.08 21.16
C GLY A 58 -10.45 -9.45 19.68
N PHE A 59 -9.77 -8.66 18.84
CA PHE A 59 -9.52 -9.04 17.44
C PHE A 59 -8.53 -10.21 17.37
N ARG A 60 -8.83 -11.18 16.50
CA ARG A 60 -8.01 -12.39 16.30
C ARG A 60 -7.14 -12.32 15.05
N ASP A 61 -7.59 -11.61 14.03
CA ASP A 61 -6.85 -11.41 12.79
C ASP A 61 -6.61 -9.91 12.60
N ILE A 62 -5.34 -9.52 12.62
CA ILE A 62 -4.90 -8.14 12.43
C ILE A 62 -4.09 -8.10 11.14
N VAL A 63 -4.53 -7.35 10.15
CA VAL A 63 -3.90 -7.30 8.82
C VAL A 63 -3.25 -5.94 8.61
N PHE A 64 -1.96 -5.94 8.31
CA PHE A 64 -1.24 -4.77 7.79
C PHE A 64 -1.30 -4.76 6.26
N LEU A 65 -1.58 -3.60 5.70
CA LEU A 65 -1.69 -3.35 4.26
C LEU A 65 -0.94 -2.05 3.94
N GLY A 66 0.28 -2.17 3.44
CA GLY A 66 1.08 -1.03 3.00
C GLY A 66 0.84 -0.66 1.54
N ASP A 67 0.76 0.64 1.24
CA ASP A 67 0.60 1.17 -0.12
C ASP A 67 1.93 1.60 -0.79
N HIS A 68 3.04 1.53 -0.04
CA HIS A 68 4.35 1.96 -0.50
C HIS A 68 5.39 0.86 -0.33
N GLY A 69 6.35 0.79 -1.26
CA GLY A 69 7.35 -0.28 -1.28
C GLY A 69 8.39 -0.19 -0.17
N SER A 70 8.72 1.01 0.32
CA SER A 70 9.84 1.22 1.25
C SER A 70 9.69 0.49 2.59
N TYR A 71 8.45 0.34 3.08
CA TYR A 71 8.15 -0.15 4.43
C TYR A 71 7.45 -1.52 4.47
N GLN A 72 7.33 -2.22 3.34
CA GLN A 72 6.73 -3.57 3.30
C GLN A 72 7.49 -4.56 4.23
N LYS A 73 8.82 -4.43 4.28
CA LYS A 73 9.69 -5.24 5.16
C LYS A 73 9.37 -5.01 6.64
N ASP A 74 9.03 -3.78 7.01
CA ASP A 74 8.76 -3.32 8.37
C ASP A 74 7.43 -3.91 8.86
N GLU A 75 6.36 -3.81 8.04
CA GLU A 75 5.07 -4.45 8.32
C GLU A 75 5.22 -5.95 8.55
N LYS A 76 5.98 -6.63 7.68
CA LYS A 76 6.26 -8.06 7.80
C LYS A 76 7.06 -8.38 9.07
N ALA A 77 8.09 -7.60 9.38
CA ALA A 77 8.93 -7.81 10.56
C ALA A 77 8.13 -7.66 11.86
N VAL A 78 7.25 -6.64 11.94
CA VAL A 78 6.35 -6.46 13.09
C VAL A 78 5.37 -7.62 13.20
N ALA A 79 4.75 -8.04 12.09
CA ALA A 79 3.83 -9.18 12.08
C ALA A 79 4.50 -10.47 12.56
N ASP A 80 5.69 -10.80 12.02
CA ASP A 80 6.45 -12.00 12.39
C ASP A 80 6.86 -11.97 13.87
N ARG A 81 7.31 -10.82 14.38
CA ARG A 81 7.70 -10.64 15.78
C ARG A 81 6.51 -10.83 16.72
N LEU A 82 5.35 -10.24 16.41
CA LEU A 82 4.14 -10.39 17.21
C LEU A 82 3.60 -11.83 17.15
N ASN A 83 3.63 -12.48 15.99
CA ASN A 83 3.24 -13.89 15.85
C ASN A 83 4.15 -14.82 16.66
N LYS A 84 5.46 -14.54 16.73
CA LYS A 84 6.39 -15.29 17.59
C LYS A 84 6.05 -15.10 19.07
N GLU A 85 5.77 -13.87 19.48
CA GLU A 85 5.38 -13.56 20.87
C GLU A 85 4.03 -14.19 21.24
N TRP A 86 3.09 -14.24 20.30
CA TRP A 86 1.72 -14.70 20.52
C TRP A 86 1.49 -16.14 20.06
N ALA A 87 2.55 -16.92 19.86
CA ALA A 87 2.47 -18.28 19.29
C ALA A 87 1.51 -19.23 20.03
N ALA A 88 1.31 -19.04 21.33
CA ALA A 88 0.40 -19.83 22.16
C ALA A 88 -1.01 -19.20 22.32
N GLN A 89 -1.33 -18.16 21.56
CA GLN A 89 -2.58 -17.39 21.67
C GLN A 89 -3.37 -17.47 20.36
N PRO A 90 -4.71 -17.40 20.40
CA PRO A 90 -5.55 -17.49 19.21
C PRO A 90 -5.64 -16.14 18.47
N VAL A 91 -4.48 -15.50 18.23
CA VAL A 91 -4.36 -14.18 17.59
C VAL A 91 -3.19 -14.20 16.63
N ARG A 92 -3.43 -13.70 15.40
CA ARG A 92 -2.47 -13.65 14.30
C ARG A 92 -2.37 -12.24 13.75
N VAL A 93 -1.15 -11.86 13.36
CA VAL A 93 -0.87 -10.65 12.60
C VAL A 93 -0.42 -11.03 11.20
N HIS A 94 -0.96 -10.38 10.18
CA HIS A 94 -0.75 -10.71 8.77
C HIS A 94 -0.15 -9.49 8.05
N GLY A 95 1.09 -9.59 7.57
CA GLY A 95 1.64 -8.63 6.62
C GLY A 95 1.30 -9.08 5.20
N VAL A 96 0.33 -8.44 4.55
CA VAL A 96 -0.20 -8.87 3.24
C VAL A 96 0.40 -7.99 2.13
N GLU A 97 1.52 -8.43 1.59
CA GLU A 97 2.27 -7.72 0.52
C GLU A 97 1.53 -7.74 -0.82
N GLU A 98 0.56 -8.65 -1.01
CA GLU A 98 -0.20 -8.79 -2.26
C GLU A 98 -0.98 -7.53 -2.63
N TYR A 99 -1.33 -6.68 -1.66
CA TYR A 99 -1.91 -5.37 -1.94
C TYR A 99 -0.96 -4.50 -2.76
N TYR A 100 0.26 -4.29 -2.26
CA TYR A 100 1.27 -3.48 -2.94
C TYR A 100 1.74 -4.15 -4.24
N ARG A 101 1.98 -5.47 -4.23
CA ARG A 101 2.42 -6.21 -5.41
C ARG A 101 1.40 -6.14 -6.56
N ALA A 102 0.10 -6.21 -6.24
CA ALA A 102 -0.95 -6.07 -7.26
C ALA A 102 -0.94 -4.67 -7.89
N SER A 103 -0.71 -3.64 -7.08
CA SER A 103 -0.64 -2.24 -7.52
C SER A 103 0.59 -1.95 -8.37
N GLU A 104 1.78 -2.27 -7.87
CA GLU A 104 3.04 -1.94 -8.52
C GLU A 104 3.32 -2.82 -9.75
N SER A 105 3.18 -4.14 -9.61
CA SER A 105 3.66 -5.09 -10.61
C SER A 105 2.55 -5.62 -11.52
N GLU A 106 1.43 -6.11 -10.98
CA GLU A 106 0.40 -6.75 -11.81
C GLU A 106 -0.42 -5.75 -12.62
N PHE A 107 -0.78 -4.60 -12.04
CA PHE A 107 -1.50 -3.56 -12.78
C PHE A 107 -0.64 -2.97 -13.90
N GLY A 108 0.66 -2.75 -13.65
CA GLY A 108 1.61 -2.33 -14.69
C GLY A 108 1.60 -3.29 -15.90
N ARG A 109 1.60 -4.61 -15.66
CA ARG A 109 1.51 -5.62 -16.75
C ARG A 109 0.19 -5.54 -17.51
N ILE A 110 -0.94 -5.25 -16.84
CA ILE A 110 -2.22 -5.03 -17.52
C ILE A 110 -2.12 -3.81 -18.44
N LEU A 111 -1.53 -2.71 -17.99
CA LEU A 111 -1.33 -1.51 -18.80
C LEU A 111 -0.42 -1.81 -20.00
N THR A 112 0.70 -2.49 -19.81
CA THR A 112 1.58 -2.88 -20.92
C THR A 112 0.87 -3.78 -21.94
N SER A 113 0.03 -4.73 -21.48
CA SER A 113 -0.78 -5.59 -22.37
C SER A 113 -1.80 -4.81 -23.20
N LYS A 114 -2.16 -3.59 -22.78
CA LYS A 114 -3.07 -2.66 -23.47
C LYS A 114 -2.34 -1.68 -24.38
N GLY A 115 -1.02 -1.82 -24.54
CA GLY A 115 -0.22 -1.00 -25.47
C GLY A 115 0.35 0.28 -24.86
N TYR A 116 0.37 0.42 -23.53
CA TYR A 116 1.13 1.48 -22.87
C TYR A 116 2.59 1.05 -22.71
N ARG A 117 3.55 1.97 -22.88
CA ARG A 117 4.97 1.64 -22.75
C ARG A 117 5.38 1.55 -21.29
N GLU A 118 6.40 0.75 -20.99
CA GLU A 118 6.91 0.60 -19.62
C GLU A 118 7.38 1.94 -19.03
N GLU A 119 7.95 2.83 -19.86
CA GLU A 119 8.38 4.16 -19.41
C GLU A 119 7.22 5.10 -19.11
N GLU A 120 6.01 4.83 -19.63
CA GLU A 120 4.79 5.56 -19.27
C GLU A 120 4.21 5.02 -17.96
N VAL A 121 4.14 3.69 -17.82
CA VAL A 121 3.70 3.00 -16.61
C VAL A 121 4.50 3.47 -15.41
N GLY A 122 5.83 3.34 -15.51
CA GLY A 122 6.76 3.74 -14.47
C GLY A 122 6.53 3.02 -13.13
N THR A 123 7.21 3.47 -12.09
CA THR A 123 7.12 2.86 -10.74
C THR A 123 6.71 3.85 -9.65
N HIS A 124 6.54 5.14 -9.96
CA HIS A 124 6.12 6.14 -8.98
C HIS A 124 5.52 7.37 -9.66
N ALA A 125 4.28 7.72 -9.34
CA ALA A 125 3.53 8.84 -9.94
C ALA A 125 3.45 8.81 -11.48
N GLY A 126 3.66 7.64 -12.08
CA GLY A 126 3.49 7.39 -13.51
C GLY A 126 2.03 7.19 -13.91
N LEU A 127 1.82 6.56 -15.06
CA LEU A 127 0.49 6.24 -15.59
C LEU A 127 -0.34 5.41 -14.61
N ALA A 128 0.28 4.42 -13.94
CA ALA A 128 -0.42 3.52 -13.03
C ALA A 128 -0.98 4.26 -11.79
N ASP A 129 -0.11 4.87 -10.99
CA ASP A 129 -0.48 5.56 -9.74
C ASP A 129 -1.48 6.70 -9.98
N THR A 130 -1.24 7.50 -11.01
CA THR A 130 -2.12 8.62 -11.34
C THR A 130 -3.49 8.12 -11.79
N SER A 131 -3.55 7.03 -12.58
CA SER A 131 -4.82 6.41 -12.96
C SER A 131 -5.57 5.86 -11.75
N LEU A 132 -4.90 5.13 -10.85
CA LEU A 132 -5.50 4.64 -9.60
C LEU A 132 -6.10 5.78 -8.77
N THR A 133 -5.36 6.88 -8.63
CA THR A 133 -5.83 8.06 -7.90
C THR A 133 -7.05 8.69 -8.56
N LEU A 134 -7.03 8.90 -9.89
CA LEU A 134 -8.19 9.41 -10.64
C LEU A 134 -9.44 8.55 -10.48
N ALA A 135 -9.29 7.23 -10.39
CA ALA A 135 -10.40 6.30 -10.22
C ALA A 135 -11.00 6.30 -8.80
N VAL A 136 -10.18 6.64 -7.79
CA VAL A 136 -10.62 6.70 -6.39
C VAL A 136 -11.20 8.07 -6.07
N ASP A 137 -10.47 9.13 -6.39
CA ASP A 137 -10.90 10.52 -6.20
C ASP A 137 -10.18 11.43 -7.21
N PRO A 138 -10.87 11.90 -8.27
CA PRO A 138 -10.26 12.75 -9.27
C PRO A 138 -9.83 14.12 -8.74
N HIS A 139 -10.36 14.59 -7.60
CA HIS A 139 -9.97 15.88 -7.03
C HIS A 139 -8.56 15.87 -6.43
N LEU A 140 -7.96 14.70 -6.23
CA LEU A 140 -6.59 14.56 -5.75
C LEU A 140 -5.55 14.73 -6.86
N VAL A 141 -5.97 14.79 -8.13
CA VAL A 141 -5.09 14.93 -9.29
C VAL A 141 -5.30 16.29 -9.97
N ARG A 142 -4.23 17.07 -10.07
CA ARG A 142 -4.19 18.30 -10.87
C ARG A 142 -3.93 17.95 -12.33
N THR A 143 -4.99 17.57 -13.06
CA THR A 143 -4.89 17.07 -14.43
C THR A 143 -4.31 18.08 -15.42
N ASP A 144 -4.41 19.38 -15.12
CA ASP A 144 -3.80 20.48 -15.88
C ASP A 144 -2.27 20.56 -15.75
N ARG A 145 -1.67 19.77 -14.85
CA ARG A 145 -0.23 19.81 -14.54
C ARG A 145 0.50 18.48 -14.76
N LEU A 146 -0.12 17.53 -15.48
CA LEU A 146 0.50 16.22 -15.71
C LEU A 146 1.72 16.36 -16.63
N GLN A 147 2.89 15.93 -16.14
CA GLN A 147 4.14 15.91 -16.89
C GLN A 147 5.07 14.80 -16.35
N PRO A 148 5.95 14.22 -17.19
CA PRO A 148 7.00 13.32 -16.72
C PRO A 148 8.09 14.08 -15.95
N GLY A 149 8.80 13.42 -15.03
CA GLY A 149 9.90 14.01 -14.26
C GLY A 149 9.47 14.61 -12.92
N ASP A 150 10.29 15.49 -12.34
CA ASP A 150 10.03 16.20 -11.07
C ASP A 150 9.62 15.31 -9.88
N GLY A 151 10.22 14.11 -9.79
CA GLY A 151 9.93 13.12 -8.76
C GLY A 151 9.07 11.96 -9.24
N ALA A 152 8.41 12.08 -10.39
CA ALA A 152 7.76 10.94 -11.04
C ALA A 152 8.79 10.04 -11.75
N ASN A 153 8.61 8.74 -11.59
CA ASN A 153 9.14 7.69 -12.45
C ASN A 153 7.96 7.17 -13.29
N GLY A 154 7.85 7.66 -14.53
CA GLY A 154 6.75 7.36 -15.44
C GLY A 154 6.28 8.59 -16.23
N ASP A 155 5.22 8.42 -17.02
CA ASP A 155 4.54 9.52 -17.73
C ASP A 155 3.04 9.50 -17.42
N PRO A 156 2.54 10.42 -16.57
CA PRO A 156 1.16 10.39 -16.13
C PRO A 156 0.19 11.00 -17.15
N ARG A 157 0.65 11.58 -18.27
CA ARG A 157 -0.21 12.38 -19.18
C ARG A 157 -1.36 11.61 -19.81
N ARG A 158 -1.25 10.29 -19.91
CA ARG A 158 -2.29 9.41 -20.46
C ARG A 158 -3.13 8.69 -19.40
N SER A 159 -3.03 9.13 -18.15
CA SER A 159 -3.78 8.54 -17.04
C SER A 159 -5.27 8.82 -17.16
N SER A 160 -6.09 7.88 -16.72
CA SER A 160 -7.53 8.03 -16.71
C SER A 160 -8.18 7.26 -15.57
N ALA A 161 -9.38 7.69 -15.17
CA ALA A 161 -10.16 6.98 -14.15
C ALA A 161 -10.57 5.58 -14.64
N GLU A 162 -10.82 5.40 -15.93
CA GLU A 162 -11.18 4.10 -16.52
C GLU A 162 -10.01 3.11 -16.43
N LEU A 163 -8.77 3.56 -16.69
CA LEU A 163 -7.58 2.72 -16.49
C LEU A 163 -7.43 2.37 -15.01
N GLY A 164 -7.58 3.36 -14.13
CA GLY A 164 -7.44 3.16 -12.69
C GLY A 164 -8.46 2.19 -12.11
N GLN A 165 -9.69 2.19 -12.63
CA GLN A 165 -10.73 1.28 -12.17
C GLN A 165 -10.36 -0.19 -12.41
N LEU A 166 -9.61 -0.50 -13.48
CA LEU A 166 -9.05 -1.84 -13.69
C LEU A 166 -8.06 -2.22 -12.60
N GLY A 167 -7.17 -1.29 -12.24
CA GLY A 167 -6.19 -1.50 -11.17
C GLY A 167 -6.86 -1.65 -9.80
N VAL A 168 -7.84 -0.80 -9.48
CA VAL A 168 -8.61 -0.88 -8.23
C VAL A 168 -9.32 -2.22 -8.09
N ASP A 169 -9.95 -2.72 -9.16
CA ASP A 169 -10.63 -4.02 -9.11
C ASP A 169 -9.66 -5.20 -8.97
N LEU A 170 -8.51 -5.13 -9.64
CA LEU A 170 -7.43 -6.10 -9.48
C LEU A 170 -6.91 -6.12 -8.04
N ILE A 171 -6.48 -4.97 -7.50
CA ILE A 171 -5.90 -4.84 -6.16
C ILE A 171 -6.90 -5.36 -5.13
N VAL A 172 -8.16 -4.92 -5.19
CA VAL A 172 -9.21 -5.39 -4.26
C VAL A 172 -9.38 -6.91 -4.33
N THR A 173 -9.36 -7.50 -5.53
CA THR A 173 -9.51 -8.95 -5.70
C THR A 173 -8.31 -9.70 -5.12
N ARG A 174 -7.09 -9.31 -5.48
CA ARG A 174 -5.85 -9.93 -4.99
C ARG A 174 -5.73 -9.85 -3.48
N THR A 175 -6.02 -8.70 -2.89
CA THR A 175 -5.92 -8.52 -1.43
C THR A 175 -6.98 -9.33 -0.69
N VAL A 176 -8.22 -9.43 -1.21
CA VAL A 176 -9.26 -10.27 -0.60
C VAL A 176 -8.84 -11.75 -0.61
N ASP A 177 -8.31 -12.23 -1.73
CA ASP A 177 -7.86 -13.62 -1.84
C ASP A 177 -6.68 -13.91 -0.90
N ALA A 178 -5.72 -12.98 -0.81
CA ALA A 178 -4.58 -13.10 0.09
C ALA A 178 -4.99 -13.12 1.56
N ILE A 179 -5.87 -12.20 1.99
CA ILE A 179 -6.39 -12.16 3.37
C ILE A 179 -7.17 -13.43 3.69
N ARG A 180 -8.04 -13.91 2.79
CA ARG A 180 -8.77 -15.16 3.02
C ARG A 180 -7.83 -16.34 3.20
N LYS A 181 -6.78 -16.42 2.37
CA LYS A 181 -5.77 -17.48 2.47
C LYS A 181 -4.97 -17.40 3.78
N SER A 182 -4.62 -16.20 4.23
CA SER A 182 -3.82 -16.01 5.45
C SER A 182 -4.63 -16.29 6.71
N THR A 183 -5.92 -15.95 6.72
CA THR A 183 -6.84 -16.11 7.86
C THR A 183 -7.53 -17.48 7.93
N SER A 184 -7.47 -18.29 6.87
CA SER A 184 -8.09 -19.62 6.85
C SER A 184 -7.31 -20.70 7.61
N HIS A 185 -6.08 -20.42 8.05
CA HIS A 185 -5.21 -21.38 8.73
C HIS A 185 -5.07 -20.98 10.22
N PRO A 186 -5.38 -21.90 11.16
CA PRO A 186 -5.24 -21.63 12.60
C PRO A 186 -3.80 -21.28 13.04
#